data_AF-A0A9X3G0C6-F1
#
_entry.id   AF-A0A9X3G0C6-F1
#
_cell.length_a   1.000
_cell.length_b   1.000
_cell.length_c   1.000
_cell.angle_alpha   90.00
_cell.angle_beta   90.00
_cell.angle_gamma   90.00
#
_symmetry.space_group_name_H-M   'P 1'
#
loop_
_entity.id
_entity.type
_entity.pdbx_description
1 polymer ?
#
loop_
_entity_poly.entity_id
_entity_poly.type
_entity_poly.pdbx_seq_one_letter_code
_entity_poly.pdbx_strand_id
1 'polypeptide(L)'
;MLKGFKDFLLRGNVIDLAVAVVIGAAFTAVVSSFTEAFLRPLIGLVGGGGVQGGTFEVNGQTFAWGDFVNQLITFVLTAAVIYFVVVLPMKALFERRERGEQTGPVLPTQTELLVQIRDLLQAQHGQPPASGPEARHRA
;
A
#
# COMPACT_ATOMS: atom_id res chain seq x y z
N MET A 1 -23.90 -23.28 6.25
CA MET A 1 -22.61 -22.97 5.59
C MET A 1 -22.53 -21.54 5.06
N LEU A 2 -23.54 -21.05 4.30
CA LEU A 2 -23.56 -19.65 3.82
C LEU A 2 -23.44 -18.58 4.93
N LYS A 3 -24.03 -18.80 6.11
CA LYS A 3 -23.94 -17.86 7.24
C LYS A 3 -22.50 -17.74 7.78
N GLY A 4 -21.82 -18.87 7.96
CA GLY A 4 -20.41 -18.90 8.39
C GLY A 4 -19.43 -18.37 7.34
N PHE A 5 -19.74 -18.54 6.05
CA PHE A 5 -18.97 -17.93 4.96
C PHE A 5 -19.12 -16.41 4.94
N LYS A 6 -20.35 -15.89 5.14
CA LYS A 6 -20.59 -14.45 5.28
C LYS A 6 -19.84 -13.88 6.49
N ASP A 7 -19.88 -14.55 7.64
CA ASP A 7 -19.19 -14.11 8.86
C ASP A 7 -17.65 -14.18 8.72
N PHE A 8 -17.13 -15.04 7.85
CA PHE A 8 -15.71 -15.08 7.48
C PHE A 8 -15.30 -13.90 6.59
N LEU A 9 -16.09 -13.59 5.56
CA LEU A 9 -15.85 -12.43 4.69
C LEU A 9 -15.95 -11.12 5.47
N LEU A 10 -16.98 -10.98 6.32
CA LEU A 10 -17.21 -9.79 7.14
C LEU A 10 -16.12 -9.52 8.19
N ARG A 11 -15.10 -10.38 8.30
CA ARG A 11 -13.94 -10.19 9.19
C ARG A 11 -13.01 -9.03 8.76
N GLY A 12 -13.38 -8.26 7.72
CA GLY A 12 -12.74 -7.00 7.28
C GLY A 12 -11.40 -7.22 6.60
N ASN A 13 -10.42 -7.76 7.35
CA ASN A 13 -9.07 -8.05 6.90
C ASN A 13 -9.00 -8.96 5.66
N VAL A 14 -9.98 -9.86 5.48
CA VAL A 14 -10.03 -10.78 4.33
C VAL A 14 -10.53 -10.09 3.07
N ILE A 15 -11.52 -9.19 3.19
CA ILE A 15 -12.07 -8.46 2.05
C ILE A 15 -11.03 -7.49 1.50
N ASP A 16 -10.36 -6.73 2.37
CA ASP A 16 -9.36 -5.75 1.94
C ASP A 16 -8.18 -6.44 1.23
N LEU A 17 -7.72 -7.58 1.77
CA LEU A 17 -6.69 -8.39 1.13
C LEU A 17 -7.16 -8.93 -0.22
N ALA A 18 -8.37 -9.49 -0.29
CA ALA A 18 -8.92 -10.03 -1.53
C ALA A 18 -9.04 -8.97 -2.62
N VAL A 19 -9.53 -7.77 -2.26
CA VAL A 19 -9.64 -6.62 -3.18
C VAL A 19 -8.25 -6.20 -3.66
N ALA A 20 -7.26 -6.08 -2.76
CA ALA A 20 -5.90 -5.72 -3.13
C ALA A 20 -5.28 -6.70 -4.14
N VAL A 21 -5.45 -8.02 -3.94
CA VAL A 21 -4.93 -9.05 -4.84
C VAL A 21 -5.61 -9.00 -6.21
N VAL A 22 -6.94 -8.89 -6.25
CA VAL A 22 -7.70 -8.86 -7.51
C VAL A 22 -7.36 -7.61 -8.33
N ILE A 23 -7.29 -6.43 -7.69
CA ILE A 23 -6.94 -5.18 -8.37
C ILE A 23 -5.48 -5.24 -8.87
N GLY A 24 -4.56 -5.76 -8.06
CA GLY A 24 -3.15 -5.90 -8.46
C GLY A 24 -2.97 -6.81 -9.67
N ALA A 25 -3.69 -7.94 -9.71
CA ALA A 25 -3.67 -8.86 -10.84
C ALA A 25 -4.29 -8.24 -12.10
N ALA A 26 -5.45 -7.59 -11.98
CA ALA A 26 -6.12 -6.93 -13.10
C ALA A 26 -5.25 -5.82 -13.71
N PHE A 27 -4.61 -5.01 -12.87
CA PHE A 27 -3.72 -3.94 -13.33
C PHE A 27 -2.49 -4.47 -14.06
N THR A 28 -1.85 -5.50 -13.50
CA THR A 28 -0.70 -6.17 -14.13
C THR A 28 -1.10 -6.74 -15.50
N ALA A 29 -2.28 -7.34 -15.62
CA ALA A 29 -2.79 -7.86 -16.88
C ALA A 29 -2.99 -6.76 -17.94
N VAL A 30 -3.49 -5.59 -17.56
CA VAL A 30 -3.61 -4.44 -18.48
C VAL A 30 -2.24 -4.03 -19.01
N VAL A 31 -1.23 -3.87 -18.14
CA VAL A 31 0.12 -3.48 -18.59
C VAL A 31 0.76 -4.57 -19.45
N SER A 32 0.62 -5.84 -19.07
CA SER A 32 1.10 -6.98 -19.87
C SER A 32 0.48 -6.96 -21.26
N SER A 33 -0.85 -6.84 -21.36
CA SER A 33 -1.55 -6.81 -22.65
C SER A 33 -1.09 -5.65 -23.54
N PHE A 34 -0.79 -4.49 -22.95
CA PHE A 34 -0.22 -3.36 -23.68
C PHE A 34 1.18 -3.70 -24.22
N THR A 35 2.05 -4.25 -23.39
CA THR A 35 3.40 -4.61 -23.86
C THR A 35 3.39 -5.73 -24.88
N GLU A 36 2.52 -6.72 -24.75
CA GLU A 36 2.37 -7.80 -25.72
C GLU A 36 1.81 -7.30 -27.06
N ALA A 37 0.84 -6.38 -27.02
CA ALA A 37 0.22 -5.85 -28.23
C ALA A 37 1.08 -4.82 -28.97
N PHE A 38 1.87 -4.02 -28.24
CA PHE A 38 2.61 -2.90 -28.82
C PHE A 38 4.14 -3.06 -28.76
N LEU A 39 4.69 -3.44 -27.60
CA LEU A 39 6.15 -3.50 -27.42
C LEU A 39 6.73 -4.74 -28.09
N ARG A 40 6.10 -5.91 -27.94
CA ARG A 40 6.59 -7.16 -28.53
C ARG A 40 6.72 -7.07 -30.06
N PRO A 41 5.74 -6.55 -30.83
CA PRO A 41 5.92 -6.35 -32.27
C PRO A 41 7.04 -5.36 -32.60
N LEU A 42 7.22 -4.29 -31.82
CA LEU A 42 8.31 -3.32 -32.03
C LEU A 42 9.68 -3.95 -31.81
N ILE A 43 9.83 -4.76 -30.75
CA ILE A 43 11.05 -5.52 -30.47
C ILE A 43 11.30 -6.54 -31.58
N GLY A 44 10.26 -7.23 -32.05
CA GLY A 44 10.35 -8.15 -33.19
C GLY A 44 10.77 -7.48 -34.49
N LEU A 45 10.32 -6.24 -34.74
CA LEU A 45 10.76 -5.45 -35.90
C LEU A 45 12.25 -5.08 -35.80
N VAL A 46 12.70 -4.63 -34.63
CA VAL A 46 14.12 -4.26 -34.40
C VAL A 46 15.04 -5.48 -34.39
N GLY A 47 14.55 -6.61 -33.88
CA GLY A 47 15.32 -7.84 -33.67
C GLY A 47 15.48 -8.75 -34.89
N GLY A 48 15.17 -8.29 -36.10
CA GLY A 48 15.37 -9.06 -37.34
C GLY A 48 14.23 -9.07 -38.35
N GLY A 49 13.11 -8.39 -38.05
CA GLY A 49 11.99 -8.21 -38.98
C GLY A 49 11.09 -9.44 -39.12
N GLY A 50 10.06 -9.54 -38.28
CA GLY A 50 8.99 -10.54 -38.39
C GLY A 50 8.82 -11.44 -37.16
N VAL A 51 8.06 -12.53 -37.29
CA VAL A 51 7.67 -13.46 -36.21
C VAL A 51 8.87 -14.12 -35.50
N GLN A 52 10.05 -14.14 -36.14
CA GLN A 52 11.30 -14.68 -35.57
C GLN A 52 12.26 -13.60 -35.04
N GLY A 53 11.89 -12.32 -35.12
CA GLY A 53 12.70 -11.23 -34.60
C GLY A 53 12.94 -11.41 -33.10
N GLY A 54 14.20 -11.41 -32.69
CA GLY A 54 14.55 -11.67 -31.30
C GLY A 54 14.76 -13.15 -30.94
N THR A 55 14.92 -14.03 -31.93
CA THR A 55 15.31 -15.44 -31.72
C THR A 55 16.64 -15.76 -32.39
N PHE A 56 17.45 -16.63 -31.80
CA PHE A 56 18.63 -17.21 -32.45
C PHE A 56 18.73 -18.70 -32.12
N GLU A 57 19.26 -19.50 -33.04
CA GLU A 57 19.42 -20.94 -32.83
C GLU A 57 20.90 -21.31 -32.59
N VAL A 58 21.15 -22.11 -31.56
CA VAL A 58 22.47 -22.70 -31.30
C VAL A 58 22.28 -24.20 -31.09
N ASN A 59 22.93 -25.02 -31.92
CA ASN A 59 22.83 -26.49 -31.85
C ASN A 59 21.39 -27.03 -31.87
N GLY A 60 20.50 -26.40 -32.65
CA GLY A 60 19.08 -26.77 -32.73
C GLY A 60 18.22 -26.33 -31.54
N GLN A 61 18.75 -25.50 -30.64
CA GLN A 61 17.99 -24.87 -29.56
C GLN A 61 17.70 -23.42 -29.88
N THR A 62 16.42 -23.03 -29.85
CA THR A 62 15.96 -21.67 -30.12
C THR A 62 15.99 -20.83 -28.84
N PHE A 63 16.79 -19.76 -28.84
CA PHE A 63 16.89 -18.79 -27.76
C PHE A 63 16.09 -17.52 -28.11
N ALA A 64 14.98 -17.29 -27.41
CA ALA A 64 14.12 -16.13 -27.60
C ALA A 64 14.51 -14.96 -26.69
N TRP A 65 15.63 -14.31 -26.99
CA TRP A 65 16.09 -13.15 -26.21
C TRP A 65 15.14 -11.95 -26.30
N GLY A 66 14.39 -11.82 -27.40
CA GLY A 66 13.39 -10.78 -27.57
C GLY A 66 12.26 -10.87 -26.54
N ASP A 67 11.83 -12.08 -26.19
CA ASP A 67 10.80 -12.29 -25.15
C ASP A 67 11.31 -11.89 -23.77
N PHE A 68 12.60 -12.16 -23.46
CA PHE A 68 13.21 -11.73 -22.21
C PHE A 68 13.30 -10.20 -22.11
N VAL A 69 13.74 -9.53 -23.18
CA VAL A 69 13.78 -8.05 -23.23
C VAL A 69 12.38 -7.46 -23.10
N ASN A 70 11.38 -8.05 -23.76
CA ASN A 70 9.99 -7.66 -23.60
C ASN A 70 9.54 -7.77 -22.14
N GLN A 71 9.76 -8.92 -21.49
CA GLN A 71 9.41 -9.12 -20.08
C GLN A 71 10.08 -8.10 -19.15
N LEU A 72 11.36 -7.78 -19.39
CA LEU A 72 12.08 -6.78 -18.62
C LEU A 72 11.45 -5.39 -18.78
N ILE A 73 11.09 -5.00 -20.01
CA ILE A 73 10.41 -3.74 -20.29
C ILE A 73 9.02 -3.71 -19.64
N THR A 74 8.25 -4.80 -19.76
CA THR A 74 6.94 -4.95 -19.10
C THR A 74 7.04 -4.78 -17.59
N PHE A 75 8.05 -5.38 -16.96
CA PHE A 75 8.29 -5.23 -15.52
C PHE A 75 8.57 -3.77 -15.15
N VAL A 76 9.49 -3.10 -15.86
CA VAL A 76 9.84 -1.69 -15.60
C VAL A 76 8.65 -0.77 -15.82
N LEU A 77 7.89 -0.98 -16.90
CA LEU A 77 6.67 -0.20 -17.17
C LEU A 77 5.62 -0.44 -16.09
N THR A 78 5.36 -1.69 -15.70
CA THR A 78 4.39 -2.00 -14.64
C THR A 78 4.77 -1.30 -13.34
N ALA A 79 6.04 -1.37 -12.93
CA ALA A 79 6.55 -0.67 -11.76
C ALA A 79 6.40 0.86 -11.88
N ALA A 80 6.71 1.42 -13.05
CA ALA A 80 6.56 2.85 -13.31
C ALA A 80 5.10 3.30 -13.21
N VAL A 81 4.16 2.59 -13.84
CA VAL A 81 2.75 2.98 -13.78
C VAL A 81 2.20 2.83 -12.36
N ILE A 82 2.53 1.75 -11.64
CA ILE A 82 2.16 1.62 -10.21
C ILE A 82 2.70 2.78 -9.39
N TYR A 83 3.95 3.18 -9.62
CA TYR A 83 4.56 4.30 -8.91
C TYR A 83 3.81 5.62 -9.20
N PHE A 84 3.54 5.94 -10.47
CA PHE A 84 2.89 7.20 -10.83
C PHE A 84 1.40 7.23 -10.48
N VAL A 85 0.68 6.12 -10.60
CA VAL A 85 -0.78 6.07 -10.40
C VAL A 85 -1.17 5.79 -8.96
N VAL A 86 -0.36 5.05 -8.22
CA VAL A 86 -0.67 4.67 -6.83
C VAL A 86 0.25 5.38 -5.84
N VAL A 87 1.57 5.23 -6.00
CA VAL A 87 2.53 5.70 -4.99
C VAL A 87 2.58 7.24 -4.93
N LEU A 88 2.64 7.92 -6.07
CA LEU A 88 2.74 9.38 -6.15
C LEU A 88 1.50 10.09 -5.56
N PRO A 89 0.25 9.75 -5.92
CA PRO A 89 -0.91 10.39 -5.32
C PRO A 89 -1.08 10.03 -3.85
N MET A 90 -0.73 8.80 -3.44
CA MET A 90 -0.74 8.43 -2.03
C MET A 90 0.26 9.27 -1.24
N LYS A 91 1.50 9.43 -1.73
CA LYS A 91 2.51 10.32 -1.13
C LYS A 91 2.01 11.76 -1.04
N ALA A 92 1.46 12.30 -2.12
CA ALA A 92 0.91 13.65 -2.15
C ALA A 92 -0.27 13.84 -1.18
N LEU A 93 -1.13 12.82 -1.02
CA LEU A 93 -2.23 12.85 -0.06
C LEU A 93 -1.75 12.79 1.38
N PHE A 94 -0.77 11.94 1.70
CA PHE A 94 -0.17 11.88 3.03
C PHE A 94 0.52 13.18 3.39
N GLU A 95 1.30 13.78 2.50
CA GLU A 95 1.92 15.09 2.73
C GLU A 95 0.89 16.22 2.89
N ARG A 96 -0.28 16.12 2.26
CA ARG A 96 -1.39 17.06 2.43
C ARG A 96 -2.12 16.85 3.75
N ARG A 97 -2.18 15.61 4.24
CA ARG A 97 -2.72 15.30 5.56
C ARG A 97 -1.78 15.83 6.65
N GLU A 98 -0.48 15.60 6.52
CA GLU A 98 0.53 16.13 7.44
C GLU A 98 0.61 17.67 7.41
N ARG A 99 0.40 18.31 6.25
CA ARG A 99 0.32 19.79 6.14
C ARG A 99 -1.04 20.38 6.52
N GLY A 100 -2.12 19.63 6.34
CA GLY A 100 -3.50 20.04 6.65
C GLY A 100 -3.92 19.80 8.10
N GLU A 101 -3.19 18.96 8.83
CA GLU A 101 -3.39 18.69 10.26
C GLU A 101 -2.90 19.83 11.17
N GLN A 102 -2.43 20.97 10.62
CA GLN A 102 -2.11 22.18 11.39
C GLN A 102 -3.28 23.20 11.49
N THR A 103 -4.50 22.91 11.00
CA THR A 103 -5.62 23.90 11.10
C THR A 103 -6.98 23.35 11.57
N GLY A 104 -6.99 22.25 12.33
CA GLY A 104 -8.16 21.79 13.06
C GLY A 104 -7.70 20.85 14.18
N PRO A 105 -8.41 20.76 15.32
CA PRO A 105 -7.95 19.95 16.44
C PRO A 105 -7.84 18.50 15.95
N VAL A 106 -6.60 18.04 15.76
CA VAL A 106 -6.28 16.64 15.53
C VAL A 106 -6.94 15.91 16.70
N LEU A 107 -7.97 15.11 16.45
CA LEU A 107 -8.43 14.20 17.49
C LEU A 107 -7.20 13.38 17.86
N PRO A 108 -6.72 13.47 19.12
CA PRO A 108 -5.49 12.83 19.51
C PRO A 108 -5.57 11.34 19.12
N THR A 109 -4.53 10.86 18.45
CA THR A 109 -4.40 9.45 18.11
C THR A 109 -4.56 8.61 19.38
N GLN A 110 -4.98 7.35 19.25
CA GLN A 110 -5.16 6.49 20.44
C GLN A 110 -3.90 6.47 21.32
N THR A 111 -2.71 6.52 20.70
CA THR A 111 -1.43 6.61 21.41
C THR A 111 -1.27 7.95 22.14
N GLU A 112 -1.62 9.08 21.54
CA GLU A 112 -1.59 10.40 22.20
C GLU A 112 -2.62 10.49 23.34
N LEU A 113 -3.81 9.93 23.16
CA LEU A 113 -4.80 9.81 24.22
C LEU A 113 -4.28 8.95 25.38
N LEU A 114 -3.61 7.84 25.09
CA LEU A 114 -3.00 7.00 26.12
C LEU A 114 -1.85 7.72 26.85
N VAL A 115 -1.07 8.54 26.14
CA VAL A 115 -0.06 9.42 26.76
C VAL A 115 -0.74 10.45 27.66
N GLN A 116 -1.77 11.15 27.19
CA GLN A 116 -2.53 12.11 28.00
C GLN A 116 -3.17 11.45 29.23
N ILE A 117 -3.77 10.26 29.08
CA ILE A 117 -4.35 9.51 30.20
C ILE A 117 -3.27 9.11 31.21
N ARG A 118 -2.10 8.62 30.76
CA ARG A 118 -0.96 8.31 31.62
C ARG A 118 -0.52 9.54 32.40
N ASP A 119 -0.37 10.66 31.73
CA ASP A 119 0.13 11.90 32.33
C ASP A 119 -0.89 12.45 33.34
N LEU A 120 -2.20 12.38 33.03
CA LEU A 120 -3.29 12.71 33.97
C LEU A 120 -3.31 11.78 35.18
N LEU A 121 -3.10 10.47 35.00
CA LEU A 121 -3.05 9.50 36.09
C LEU A 121 -1.82 9.68 36.98
N GLN A 122 -0.65 9.99 36.41
CA GLN A 122 0.55 10.30 37.18
C GLN A 122 0.38 11.59 38.00
N ALA A 123 -0.22 12.62 37.42
CA ALA A 123 -0.54 13.85 38.13
C ALA A 123 -1.48 13.58 39.32
N GLN A 124 -2.45 12.67 39.16
CA GLN A 124 -3.38 12.29 40.24
C GLN A 124 -2.73 11.40 41.31
N HIS A 125 -1.79 10.52 40.94
CA HIS A 125 -1.03 9.69 41.89
C HIS A 125 0.07 10.44 42.65
N GLY A 126 0.51 11.59 42.14
CA GLY A 126 1.48 12.48 42.81
C GLY A 126 0.87 13.42 43.86
N GLN A 127 -0.47 13.47 43.98
CA GLN A 127 -1.15 14.31 44.96
C GLN A 127 -1.17 13.58 46.33
N PRO A 128 -0.47 14.07 47.37
CA PRO A 128 -0.62 13.50 48.71
C PRO A 128 -2.09 13.61 49.16
N PRO A 129 -2.59 12.64 49.96
CA PRO A 129 -4.00 12.58 50.33
C PRO A 129 -4.39 13.92 50.93
N ALA A 130 -5.46 14.52 50.40
CA ALA A 130 -6.00 15.78 50.87
C ALA A 130 -6.13 15.69 52.39
N SER A 131 -5.28 16.43 53.10
CA SER A 131 -5.33 16.56 54.55
C SER A 131 -6.74 16.98 54.92
N GLY A 132 -7.46 16.08 55.60
CA GLY A 132 -8.88 16.22 55.91
C GLY A 132 -9.18 17.52 56.66
N PRO A 133 -10.46 17.97 56.66
CA PRO A 133 -10.84 19.20 57.33
C PRO A 133 -10.42 19.14 58.79
N GLU A 134 -9.48 20.02 59.16
CA GLU A 134 -9.03 20.23 60.52
C GLU A 134 -10.23 20.35 61.45
N ALA A 135 -10.33 19.40 62.38
CA ALA A 135 -11.19 19.47 63.54
C ALA A 135 -10.83 20.73 64.36
N ARG A 136 -11.49 21.86 64.08
CA ARG A 136 -11.50 23.01 64.97
C ARG A 136 -12.44 22.73 66.14
N HIS A 137 -11.96 21.95 67.10
CA HIS A 137 -12.34 22.10 68.50
C HIS A 137 -11.52 23.27 69.07
N ARG A 138 -12.21 24.32 69.54
CA ARG A 138 -11.81 25.38 70.50
C ARG A 138 -12.89 26.47 70.38
N ALA A 139 -13.64 26.89 71.39
CA ALA A 139 -13.72 26.58 72.82
C ALA A 139 -15.15 26.96 73.26
#